data_AF-A0A972M3Z2-F1
#
_entry.id   AF-A0A972M3Z2-F1
#
_cell.length_a   1.000
_cell.length_b   1.000
_cell.length_c   1.000
_cell.angle_alpha   90.00
_cell.angle_beta   90.00
_cell.angle_gamma   90.00
#
_symmetry.space_group_name_H-M   'P 1'
#
loop_
_entity.id
_entity.type
_entity.pdbx_description
1 polymer ?
#
loop_
_entity_poly.entity_id
_entity_poly.type
_entity_poly.pdbx_seq_one_letter_code
_entity_poly.pdbx_strand_id
1 'polypeptide(L)'
;MRLEQGALVAYSNKKGLLFIVKACEGFEKLLSPEGEKCVTKLFKEITQKVKEPTEVLDYYKEIKELFKKLRSSLGLEKVGLYIYDIENSYPLEGEKNLDNLVQLIESETIWEKPMLAYSRCLEDTPIVRIYDLDNSQVFEPTAV
;
A
#
# COMPACT_ATOMS: atom_id res chain seq x y z
N MET A 1 1.63 9.35 24.34
CA MET A 1 1.31 8.57 23.13
C MET A 1 2.32 7.44 23.03
N ARG A 2 1.89 6.18 23.09
CA ARG A 2 2.80 5.08 22.72
C ARG A 2 2.95 5.18 21.21
N LEU A 3 4.19 5.30 20.73
CA LEU A 3 4.52 5.00 19.34
C LEU A 3 3.96 3.61 19.08
N GLU A 4 2.99 3.48 18.17
CA GLU A 4 2.48 2.17 17.79
C GLU A 4 3.66 1.36 17.27
N GLN A 5 3.97 0.25 17.93
CA GLN A 5 5.01 -0.66 17.47
C GLN A 5 4.49 -1.34 16.20
N GLY A 6 5.26 -1.29 15.13
CA GLY A 6 4.88 -1.88 13.85
C GLY A 6 6.07 -1.98 12.90
N ALA A 7 5.85 -2.65 11.78
CA ALA A 7 6.78 -2.66 10.67
C ALA A 7 6.05 -2.29 9.39
N LEU A 8 6.75 -1.58 8.52
CA LEU A 8 6.29 -1.30 7.17
C LEU A 8 7.29 -1.84 6.16
N VAL A 9 6.79 -2.28 5.02
CA VAL A 9 7.59 -2.62 3.84
C VAL A 9 7.03 -1.85 2.67
N ALA A 10 7.84 -1.00 2.07
CA ALA A 10 7.48 -0.19 0.92
C ALA A 10 8.20 -0.67 -0.34
N TYR A 11 7.51 -0.63 -1.48
CA TYR A 11 8.06 -0.94 -2.79
C TYR A 11 7.52 0.05 -3.82
N SER A 12 8.42 0.64 -4.61
CA SER A 12 8.04 1.44 -5.77
C SER A 12 8.57 0.85 -7.08
N ASN A 13 7.86 1.09 -8.18
CA ASN A 13 8.31 0.71 -9.51
C ASN A 13 8.59 1.95 -10.39
N LYS A 14 9.22 1.73 -11.55
CA LYS A 14 9.54 2.80 -12.52
C LYS A 14 8.31 3.44 -13.19
N LYS A 15 7.11 2.94 -12.90
CA LYS A 15 5.83 3.38 -13.44
C LYS A 15 5.05 4.24 -12.46
N GLY A 16 5.68 4.65 -11.36
CA GLY A 16 5.06 5.54 -10.37
C GLY A 16 4.12 4.83 -9.39
N LEU A 17 4.07 3.50 -9.33
CA LEU A 17 3.32 2.80 -8.28
C LEU A 17 4.15 2.70 -7.01
N LEU A 18 3.56 3.05 -5.87
CA LEU A 18 4.10 2.78 -4.52
C LEU A 18 3.13 1.89 -3.76
N PHE A 19 3.65 0.75 -3.30
CA PHE A 19 2.95 -0.19 -2.44
C PHE A 19 3.56 -0.16 -1.05
N ILE A 20 2.73 -0.12 -0.01
CA ILE A 20 3.16 -0.18 1.39
C ILE A 20 2.36 -1.23 2.11
N VAL A 21 3.03 -2.20 2.73
CA VAL A 21 2.43 -3.15 3.65
C VAL A 21 2.82 -2.73 5.07
N LYS A 22 1.85 -2.43 5.94
CA LYS A 22 2.08 -2.08 7.35
C LYS A 22 1.49 -3.15 8.25
N ALA A 23 2.30 -3.77 9.12
CA ALA A 23 1.82 -4.64 10.18
C ALA A 23 1.89 -3.89 11.52
N CYS A 24 0.75 -3.78 12.20
CA CYS A 24 0.62 -3.16 13.53
C CYS A 24 0.74 -4.20 14.66
N GLU A 25 0.52 -5.48 14.37
CA GLU A 25 0.77 -6.60 15.29
C GLU A 25 1.39 -7.77 14.52
N GLY A 26 2.25 -8.55 15.20
CA GLY A 26 2.98 -9.64 14.56
C GLY A 26 4.01 -9.18 13.52
N PHE A 27 4.49 -7.94 13.64
CA PHE A 27 5.35 -7.29 12.65
C PHE A 27 6.69 -8.00 12.47
N GLU A 28 7.16 -8.73 13.48
CA GLU A 28 8.33 -9.62 13.40
C GLU A 28 8.19 -10.69 12.31
N LYS A 29 6.96 -11.12 12.00
CA LYS A 29 6.72 -12.07 10.90
C LYS A 29 6.91 -11.41 9.54
N LEU A 30 6.52 -10.14 9.42
CA LEU A 30 6.73 -9.33 8.22
C LEU A 30 8.23 -9.09 7.97
N LEU A 31 9.00 -8.88 9.04
CA LEU A 31 10.45 -8.65 9.01
C LEU A 31 11.29 -9.95 8.91
N SER A 32 10.65 -11.12 8.96
CA SER A 32 11.34 -12.40 8.81
C SER A 32 11.74 -12.67 7.36
N PRO A 33 12.73 -13.55 7.09
CA PRO A 33 13.06 -13.96 5.72
C PRO A 33 11.89 -14.58 4.95
N GLU A 34 10.94 -15.21 5.65
CA GLU A 34 9.71 -15.74 5.04
C GLU A 34 8.75 -14.59 4.70
N GLY A 35 8.60 -13.62 5.61
CA GLY A 35 7.86 -12.38 5.41
C GLY A 35 8.31 -11.60 4.18
N GLU A 36 9.62 -11.38 4.07
CA GLU A 36 10.24 -10.71 2.93
C GLU A 36 9.90 -11.42 1.60
N LYS A 37 10.00 -12.75 1.56
CA LYS A 37 9.63 -13.54 0.37
C LYS A 37 8.14 -13.39 0.04
N CYS A 38 7.27 -13.48 1.03
CA CYS A 38 5.83 -13.36 0.83
C CYS A 38 5.43 -11.97 0.32
N VAL A 39 6.00 -10.91 0.90
CA VAL A 39 5.74 -9.52 0.48
C VAL A 39 6.31 -9.26 -0.92
N THR A 40 7.53 -9.73 -1.21
CA THR A 40 8.12 -9.62 -2.55
C THR A 40 7.28 -10.34 -3.59
N LYS A 41 6.77 -11.53 -3.25
CA LYS A 41 5.86 -12.30 -4.12
C LYS A 41 4.55 -11.55 -4.35
N LEU A 42 3.94 -10.98 -3.30
CA LEU A 42 2.75 -10.14 -3.41
C LEU A 42 2.98 -8.99 -4.41
N PHE A 43 4.04 -8.21 -4.23
CA PHE A 43 4.34 -7.08 -5.12
C PHE A 43 4.60 -7.51 -6.56
N LYS A 44 5.30 -8.62 -6.78
CA LYS A 44 5.49 -9.20 -8.12
C LYS A 44 4.16 -9.62 -8.76
N GLU A 45 3.29 -10.30 -8.02
CA GLU A 45 1.99 -10.74 -8.55
C GLU A 45 1.06 -9.56 -8.86
N ILE A 46 1.08 -8.51 -8.04
CA ILE A 46 0.33 -7.28 -8.32
C ILE A 46 0.90 -6.58 -9.57
N THR A 47 2.22 -6.37 -9.64
CA THR A 47 2.85 -5.64 -10.77
C THR A 47 2.87 -6.42 -12.09
N GLN A 48 2.65 -7.73 -12.07
CA GLN A 48 2.41 -8.52 -13.29
C GLN A 48 1.06 -8.18 -13.95
N LYS A 49 0.08 -7.76 -13.14
CA LYS A 49 -1.27 -7.42 -13.60
C LYS A 49 -1.43 -5.92 -13.78
N VAL A 50 -0.98 -5.14 -12.80
CA VAL A 50 -1.03 -3.68 -12.74
C VAL A 50 0.31 -3.12 -13.19
N LYS A 51 0.38 -2.64 -14.42
CA LYS A 51 1.55 -1.98 -14.99
C LYS A 51 1.53 -0.48 -14.75
N GLU A 52 0.35 0.12 -14.66
CA GLU A 52 0.17 1.57 -14.49
C GLU A 52 -0.81 1.88 -13.34
N PRO A 53 -0.65 3.02 -12.64
CA PRO A 53 -1.53 3.41 -11.53
C PRO A 53 -3.03 3.36 -11.83
N THR A 54 -3.42 3.72 -13.06
CA THR A 54 -4.81 3.73 -13.53
C THR A 54 -5.46 2.33 -13.56
N GLU A 55 -4.66 1.27 -13.69
CA GLU A 55 -5.14 -0.12 -13.78
C GLU A 55 -5.44 -0.75 -12.41
N VAL A 56 -5.10 -0.08 -11.30
CA VAL A 56 -5.33 -0.62 -9.94
C VAL A 56 -6.79 -0.97 -9.69
N LEU A 57 -7.71 -0.18 -10.28
CA LEU A 57 -9.15 -0.40 -10.15
C LEU A 57 -9.62 -1.64 -10.90
N ASP A 58 -9.10 -1.87 -12.11
CA ASP A 58 -9.47 -3.00 -12.95
C ASP A 58 -9.10 -4.34 -12.30
N TYR A 59 -8.01 -4.35 -11.51
CA TYR A 59 -7.49 -5.53 -10.83
C TYR A 59 -7.76 -5.54 -9.32
N TYR A 60 -8.69 -4.73 -8.82
CA TYR A 60 -8.93 -4.60 -7.38
C TYR A 60 -9.28 -5.93 -6.70
N LYS A 61 -10.16 -6.75 -7.32
CA LYS A 61 -10.58 -8.03 -6.75
C LYS A 61 -9.38 -8.96 -6.58
N GLU A 62 -8.51 -9.00 -7.57
CA GLU A 62 -7.28 -9.77 -7.57
C GLU A 62 -6.32 -9.27 -6.50
N ILE A 63 -6.10 -7.96 -6.40
CA ILE A 63 -5.24 -7.34 -5.37
C ILE A 63 -5.75 -7.71 -3.98
N LYS A 64 -7.07 -7.63 -3.75
CA LYS A 64 -7.71 -8.01 -2.48
C LYS A 64 -7.46 -9.48 -2.13
N GLU A 65 -7.60 -10.38 -3.09
CA GLU A 65 -7.35 -11.82 -2.86
C GLU A 65 -5.87 -12.12 -2.63
N LEU A 66 -4.96 -11.43 -3.31
CA LEU A 66 -3.52 -11.55 -3.07
C LEU A 66 -3.15 -11.05 -1.67
N PHE A 67 -3.74 -9.94 -1.23
CA PHE A 67 -3.51 -9.40 0.11
C PHE A 67 -4.05 -10.33 1.20
N LYS A 68 -5.25 -10.90 1.03
CA LYS A 68 -5.78 -11.94 1.94
C LYS A 68 -4.85 -13.14 2.03
N LYS A 69 -4.28 -13.60 0.90
CA LYS A 69 -3.30 -14.69 0.90
C LYS A 69 -2.06 -14.35 1.71
N LEU A 70 -1.49 -13.15 1.55
CA LEU A 70 -0.37 -12.68 2.37
C LEU A 70 -0.71 -12.76 3.86
N ARG A 71 -1.87 -12.20 4.23
CA ARG A 71 -2.37 -12.14 5.61
C ARG A 71 -2.49 -13.53 6.23
N SER A 72 -3.09 -14.47 5.50
CA SER A 72 -3.22 -15.87 5.93
C SER A 72 -1.90 -16.61 5.99
N SER A 73 -1.00 -16.43 5.01
CA SER A 73 0.30 -17.10 4.95
C SER A 73 1.21 -16.71 6.10
N LEU A 74 1.21 -15.43 6.48
CA LEU A 74 2.01 -14.92 7.60
C LEU A 74 1.27 -14.97 8.93
N GLY A 75 -0.02 -15.33 8.96
CA GLY A 75 -0.84 -15.29 10.17
C GLY A 75 -0.81 -13.90 10.82
N LEU A 76 -1.01 -12.86 10.01
CA LEU A 76 -1.05 -11.46 10.43
C LEU A 76 -2.50 -11.04 10.65
N GLU A 77 -2.87 -10.59 11.85
CA GLU A 77 -4.24 -10.16 12.10
C GLU A 77 -4.43 -8.66 11.84
N LYS A 78 -3.46 -7.83 12.21
CA LYS A 78 -3.52 -6.37 12.03
C LYS A 78 -2.51 -5.88 11.00
N VAL A 79 -2.82 -6.10 9.73
CA VAL A 79 -1.98 -5.70 8.60
C VAL A 79 -2.79 -4.89 7.60
N GLY A 80 -2.18 -3.84 7.07
CA GLY A 80 -2.70 -2.97 6.04
C GLY A 80 -1.88 -3.02 4.76
N LEU A 81 -2.52 -2.69 3.64
CA LEU A 81 -1.90 -2.51 2.33
C LEU A 81 -2.31 -1.15 1.81
N TYR A 82 -1.39 -0.37 1.30
CA TYR A 82 -1.64 0.95 0.74
C TYR A 82 -0.99 1.03 -0.63
N ILE A 83 -1.70 1.60 -1.60
CA ILE A 83 -1.28 1.72 -2.99
C ILE A 83 -1.45 3.16 -3.40
N TYR A 84 -0.36 3.77 -3.86
CA TYR A 84 -0.30 5.16 -4.28
C TYR A 84 0.16 5.24 -5.74
N ASP A 85 -0.38 6.25 -6.41
CA ASP A 85 0.27 6.86 -7.56
C ASP A 85 1.25 7.89 -7.03
N ILE A 86 2.54 7.61 -7.12
CA ILE A 86 3.61 8.48 -6.65
C ILE A 86 3.52 9.83 -7.34
N GLU A 87 3.37 9.89 -8.66
CA GLU A 87 3.45 11.17 -9.39
C GLU A 87 2.30 12.11 -9.00
N ASN A 88 1.12 11.55 -8.78
CA ASN A 88 -0.05 12.32 -8.36
C ASN A 88 -0.09 12.61 -6.85
N SER A 89 0.37 11.68 -6.02
CA SER A 89 0.33 11.83 -4.55
C SER A 89 1.53 12.63 -4.02
N TYR A 90 2.66 12.50 -4.71
CA TYR A 90 4.00 13.00 -4.37
C TYR A 90 4.77 13.33 -5.65
N PRO A 91 4.44 14.41 -6.38
CA PRO A 91 5.14 14.77 -7.62
C PRO A 91 6.66 14.87 -7.37
N LEU A 92 7.39 13.84 -7.80
CA LEU A 92 8.82 13.69 -7.53
C LEU A 92 9.62 14.49 -8.56
N GLU A 93 9.68 15.80 -8.40
CA GLU A 93 10.61 16.63 -9.18
C GLU A 93 12.05 16.49 -8.64
N GLY A 94 12.77 15.46 -9.09
CA GLY A 94 14.19 15.24 -8.79
C GLY A 94 14.51 14.49 -7.47
N GLU A 95 15.79 14.23 -7.21
CA GLU A 95 16.27 13.35 -6.12
C GLU A 95 15.88 13.83 -4.71
N LYS A 96 15.80 15.15 -4.47
CA LYS A 96 15.38 15.71 -3.16
C LYS A 96 13.98 15.26 -2.73
N ASN A 97 13.11 14.90 -3.67
CA ASN A 97 11.77 14.45 -3.36
C ASN A 97 11.69 12.97 -2.97
N LEU A 98 12.70 12.15 -3.32
CA LEU A 98 12.78 10.75 -2.90
C LEU A 98 13.12 10.64 -1.40
N ASP A 99 14.09 11.41 -0.92
CA ASP A 99 14.44 11.44 0.50
C ASP A 99 13.25 11.92 1.36
N ASN A 100 12.50 12.90 0.86
CA ASN A 100 11.28 13.35 1.49
C ASN A 100 10.21 12.23 1.53
N LEU A 101 10.02 11.50 0.42
CA LEU A 101 9.10 10.35 0.40
C LEU A 101 9.52 9.27 1.41
N VAL A 102 10.80 8.95 1.52
CA VAL A 102 11.33 8.01 2.53
C VAL A 102 11.02 8.51 3.94
N GLN A 103 11.29 9.79 4.23
CA GLN A 103 10.96 10.38 5.53
C GLN A 103 9.46 10.32 5.85
N LEU A 104 8.58 10.56 4.87
CA LEU A 104 7.13 10.48 5.06
C LEU A 104 6.66 9.05 5.33
N ILE A 105 7.29 8.06 4.70
CA ILE A 105 7.05 6.64 4.95
C ILE A 105 7.52 6.27 6.37
N GLU A 106 8.76 6.60 6.72
CA GLU A 106 9.37 6.27 8.01
C GLU A 106 8.70 6.97 9.19
N SER A 107 8.19 8.19 8.99
CA SER A 107 7.42 8.93 9.99
C SER A 107 5.94 8.54 10.04
N GLU A 108 5.51 7.62 9.16
CA GLU A 108 4.11 7.22 9.00
C GLU A 108 3.14 8.41 8.79
N THR A 109 3.59 9.46 8.12
CA THR A 109 2.76 10.63 7.77
C THR A 109 2.24 10.57 6.33
N ILE A 110 2.66 9.55 5.58
CA ILE A 110 2.29 9.35 4.17
C ILE A 110 0.77 9.20 3.92
N TRP A 111 -0.02 8.93 4.97
CA TRP A 111 -1.46 8.68 4.89
C TRP A 111 -2.31 9.92 4.57
N GLU A 112 -1.74 11.13 4.60
CA GLU A 112 -2.45 12.39 4.36
C GLU A 112 -2.69 12.69 2.87
N LYS A 113 -2.12 11.87 1.97
CA LYS A 113 -2.22 12.07 0.53
C LYS A 113 -3.24 11.14 -0.14
N PRO A 114 -3.70 11.50 -1.36
CA PRO A 114 -4.53 10.62 -2.17
C PRO A 114 -3.95 9.21 -2.27
N MET A 115 -4.80 8.20 -2.10
CA MET A 115 -4.44 6.78 -2.22
C MET A 115 -5.30 6.18 -3.33
N LEU A 116 -4.75 5.25 -4.11
CA LEU A 116 -5.52 4.48 -5.10
C LEU A 116 -6.33 3.38 -4.42
N ALA A 117 -5.75 2.73 -3.41
CA ALA A 117 -6.40 1.72 -2.60
C ALA A 117 -5.71 1.61 -1.24
N TYR A 118 -6.45 1.31 -0.17
CA TYR A 118 -5.84 1.02 1.12
C TYR A 118 -6.60 -0.07 1.90
N SER A 119 -5.97 -0.64 2.92
CA SER A 119 -6.57 -1.43 3.99
C SER A 119 -5.88 -0.95 5.25
N ARG A 120 -6.62 -0.46 6.25
CA ARG A 120 -5.98 -0.14 7.53
C ARG A 120 -5.72 -1.41 8.32
N CYS A 121 -4.79 -1.35 9.26
CA CYS A 121 -4.47 -2.48 10.16
C CYS A 121 -5.69 -3.01 10.93
N LEU A 122 -6.73 -2.20 11.15
CA LEU A 122 -7.94 -2.56 11.90
C LEU A 122 -9.13 -2.90 11.01
N GLU A 123 -8.97 -2.79 9.68
CA GLU A 123 -10.01 -3.06 8.71
C GLU A 123 -9.75 -4.41 8.05
N ASP A 124 -10.70 -5.33 8.15
CA ASP A 124 -10.58 -6.67 7.56
C ASP A 124 -10.63 -6.67 6.02
N THR A 125 -11.01 -5.53 5.43
CA THR A 125 -11.19 -5.37 4.00
C THR A 125 -10.45 -4.14 3.50
N PRO A 126 -9.66 -4.25 2.41
CA PRO A 126 -9.12 -3.07 1.74
C PRO A 126 -10.27 -2.16 1.27
N ILE A 127 -10.34 -0.94 1.81
CA ILE A 127 -11.16 0.16 1.34
C ILE A 127 -10.47 0.82 0.14
N VAL A 128 -11.14 0.76 -1.02
CA VAL A 128 -10.73 1.58 -2.15
C VAL A 128 -11.31 2.97 -1.93
N ARG A 129 -10.48 3.99 -2.06
CA ARG A 129 -10.93 5.36 -2.25
C ARG A 129 -10.44 5.76 -3.62
N ILE A 130 -11.36 5.98 -4.55
CA ILE A 130 -11.04 6.50 -5.87
C ILE A 130 -10.84 7.99 -5.70
N TYR A 131 -9.62 8.46 -5.93
CA TYR A 131 -9.36 9.88 -6.00
C TYR A 131 -9.52 10.34 -7.44
N ASP A 132 -10.58 11.09 -7.71
CA ASP A 132 -10.73 11.84 -8.95
C ASP A 132 -9.79 13.03 -8.89
N LEU A 133 -8.71 12.93 -9.68
CA LEU A 133 -7.63 13.90 -9.74
C LEU A 133 -8.07 15.20 -10.42
N ASP A 134 -9.01 15.13 -11.36
CA ASP A 134 -9.50 16.30 -12.10
C ASP A 134 -10.41 17.17 -11.22
N ASN A 135 -11.19 16.53 -10.35
CA ASN A 135 -12.15 17.22 -9.49
C ASN A 135 -11.72 17.29 -8.01
N SER A 136 -10.56 16.71 -7.64
CA SER A 136 -10.10 16.58 -6.26
C SER A 136 -11.15 15.95 -5.33
N GLN A 137 -11.84 14.91 -5.82
CA GLN A 137 -12.91 14.23 -5.09
C GLN A 137 -12.52 12.81 -4.70
N VAL A 138 -12.95 12.39 -3.52
CA VAL A 138 -12.74 11.04 -3.01
C VAL A 138 -14.05 10.28 -3.13
N PHE A 139 -14.08 9.22 -3.93
CA PHE A 139 -15.20 8.30 -4.01
C PHE A 139 -14.88 7.01 -3.27
N GLU A 140 -15.76 6.59 -2.37
CA GLU A 140 -15.75 5.22 -1.86
C GLU A 140 -16.66 4.39 -2.78
N PRO A 141 -16.16 3.35 -3.47
CA PRO A 141 -17.04 2.45 -4.18
C PRO A 141 -17.93 1.76 -3.15
N THR A 142 -19.22 2.04 -3.23
CA THR A 142 -20.25 1.36 -2.43
C THR A 142 -20.09 -0.14 -2.63
N ALA A 143 -19.89 -0.86 -1.52
CA ALA A 143 -19.80 -2.32 -1.52
C ALA A 143 -20.97 -2.91 -2.32
N VAL A 144 -20.64 -3.72 -3.33
CA VAL A 144 -21.57 -4.63 -4.00
C VAL A 144 -21.63 -5.93 -3.21
#